data_AF-A0A9Q8LI13-F1
#
_entry.id   AF-A0A9Q8LI13-F1
#
_cell.length_a   1.000
_cell.length_b   1.000
_cell.length_c   1.000
_cell.angle_alpha   90.00
_cell.angle_beta   90.00
_cell.angle_gamma   90.00
#
_symmetry.space_group_name_H-M   'P 1'
#
loop_
_entity.id
_entity.type
_entity.pdbx_description
1 polymer ?
#
loop_
_entity_poly.entity_id
_entity_poly.type
_entity_poly.pdbx_seq_one_letter_code
_entity_poly.pdbx_strand_id
1 'polypeptide(L)'
;MNGAARKPSLLVLKMSHTPLSTADDQRYSNMDIDRILNLPRADHRVTPPKMPPYDDKIPVIIDRESFAEFTVSRHLLTSISDYLAYLFATPPSSNGNTALPDDPIGAIISKTGTRNEKLYLTKLKVCDFQDFLRWLTDGHILPHHYGYDQITIVASASRIIRALDIGIMLESNAYVMAAMNKFHVVGAFLERPEEFVNEIFTSTRQMANHPARRMIVAIVAAKTMVKGRRAVCDSGEKRIERGERLKSGTFWGLWDEYFGVRKGERSYPETFEKAVLWGGYKQ
;
A
#
# COMPACT_ATOMS: atom_id res chain seq x y z
N MET A 1 -69.12 -17.42 32.61
CA MET A 1 -68.87 -16.23 31.76
C MET A 1 -67.36 -16.07 31.64
N ASN A 2 -66.77 -16.63 30.59
CA ASN A 2 -65.32 -16.65 30.39
C ASN A 2 -64.93 -15.69 29.27
N GLY A 3 -64.12 -14.68 29.58
CA GLY A 3 -63.51 -13.77 28.62
C GLY A 3 -62.26 -14.37 28.00
N ALA A 4 -62.26 -14.51 26.67
CA ALA A 4 -61.11 -14.98 25.89
C ALA A 4 -60.43 -13.78 25.21
N ALA A 5 -59.19 -13.49 25.62
CA ALA A 5 -58.30 -12.57 24.94
C ALA A 5 -57.50 -13.32 23.85
N ARG A 6 -57.51 -12.79 22.62
CA ARG A 6 -56.80 -13.31 21.44
C ARG A 6 -55.29 -13.05 21.54
N LYS A 7 -54.47 -14.07 21.27
CA LYS A 7 -53.04 -13.96 20.92
C LYS A 7 -52.86 -14.10 19.39
N PRO A 8 -51.88 -13.44 18.76
CA PRO A 8 -51.61 -13.58 17.32
C PRO A 8 -50.69 -14.78 17.01
N SER A 9 -50.98 -15.47 15.90
CA SER A 9 -50.23 -16.60 15.38
C SER A 9 -48.98 -16.16 14.60
N LEU A 10 -47.81 -16.73 14.94
CA LEU A 10 -46.59 -16.65 14.13
C LEU A 10 -46.72 -17.56 12.89
N LEU A 11 -46.55 -16.98 11.70
CA LEU A 11 -46.31 -17.70 10.46
C LEU A 11 -44.81 -18.02 10.34
N VAL A 12 -44.46 -19.30 10.46
CA VAL A 12 -43.12 -19.82 10.18
C VAL A 12 -43.07 -20.21 8.70
N LEU A 13 -42.35 -19.44 7.89
CA LEU A 13 -42.04 -19.77 6.50
C LEU A 13 -40.78 -20.64 6.46
N LYS A 14 -40.97 -21.94 6.22
CA LYS A 14 -39.90 -22.88 5.82
C LYS A 14 -39.48 -22.55 4.38
N MET A 15 -38.21 -22.22 4.17
CA MET A 15 -37.59 -22.29 2.84
C MET A 15 -36.64 -23.47 2.78
N SER A 16 -36.94 -24.39 1.86
CA SER A 16 -36.18 -25.56 1.48
C SER A 16 -34.99 -25.17 0.61
N HIS A 17 -33.78 -25.53 1.03
CA HIS A 17 -32.58 -25.48 0.20
C HIS A 17 -32.46 -26.76 -0.64
N THR A 18 -32.41 -26.59 -1.95
CA THR A 18 -31.83 -27.58 -2.88
C THR A 18 -30.62 -26.92 -3.54
N PRO A 19 -29.43 -27.57 -3.56
CA PRO A 19 -28.24 -27.00 -4.15
C PRO A 19 -28.24 -27.25 -5.66
N LEU A 20 -28.13 -26.19 -6.47
CA LEU A 20 -27.74 -26.32 -7.87
C LEU A 20 -26.22 -26.18 -7.98
N SER A 21 -25.59 -27.32 -8.24
CA SER A 21 -24.26 -27.45 -8.80
C SER A 21 -24.34 -27.20 -10.31
N THR A 22 -23.56 -26.25 -10.83
CA THR A 22 -23.05 -26.29 -12.21
C THR A 22 -21.64 -25.74 -12.25
N ALA A 23 -20.73 -26.60 -12.67
CA ALA A 23 -19.28 -26.53 -12.59
C ALA A 23 -18.60 -25.64 -13.65
N ASP A 24 -19.12 -24.45 -13.94
CA ASP A 24 -18.53 -23.57 -14.97
C ASP A 24 -17.92 -22.24 -14.46
N ASP A 25 -17.97 -21.96 -13.16
CA ASP A 25 -17.46 -20.70 -12.58
C ASP A 25 -15.98 -20.73 -12.13
N GLN A 26 -15.23 -21.80 -12.44
CA GLN A 26 -13.84 -21.97 -11.97
C GLN A 26 -12.74 -21.78 -13.02
N ARG A 27 -13.03 -21.29 -14.23
CA ARG A 27 -12.00 -21.18 -15.28
C ARG A 27 -11.48 -19.78 -15.61
N TYR A 28 -11.94 -18.73 -14.93
CA TYR A 28 -11.50 -17.37 -15.26
C TYR A 28 -11.39 -16.44 -14.03
N SER A 29 -10.37 -16.61 -13.18
CA SER A 29 -9.94 -15.49 -12.31
C SER A 29 -8.51 -15.58 -11.72
N ASN A 30 -7.60 -16.36 -12.30
CA ASN A 30 -6.16 -16.28 -11.97
C ASN A 30 -5.41 -15.52 -13.07
N MET A 31 -5.91 -14.32 -13.42
CA MET A 31 -5.11 -13.38 -14.21
C MET A 31 -4.23 -12.57 -13.26
N ASP A 32 -2.94 -12.73 -13.48
CA ASP A 32 -1.83 -12.19 -12.71
C ASP A 32 -1.74 -10.68 -12.84
N ILE A 33 -2.24 -9.96 -11.83
CA ILE A 33 -2.33 -8.49 -11.81
C ILE A 33 -0.97 -7.83 -11.92
N ASP A 34 0.03 -8.54 -11.40
CA ASP A 34 1.44 -8.22 -11.48
C ASP A 34 1.90 -8.10 -12.96
N ARG A 35 1.50 -9.05 -13.82
CA ARG A 35 1.74 -8.96 -15.28
C ARG A 35 1.09 -7.75 -15.95
N ILE A 36 -0.03 -7.27 -15.43
CA ILE A 36 -0.82 -6.19 -16.04
C ILE A 36 -0.27 -4.81 -15.67
N LEU A 37 0.28 -4.69 -14.47
CA LEU A 37 0.91 -3.46 -13.99
C LEU A 37 2.39 -3.34 -14.38
N ASN A 38 2.95 -4.30 -15.14
CA ASN A 38 4.41 -4.48 -15.30
C ASN A 38 5.14 -4.52 -13.95
N LEU A 39 4.52 -5.14 -12.94
CA LEU A 39 5.08 -5.30 -11.61
C LEU A 39 5.37 -6.79 -11.38
N PRO A 40 6.53 -7.17 -10.82
CA PRO A 40 6.83 -8.58 -10.54
C PRO A 40 5.87 -9.15 -9.49
N ARG A 41 5.57 -10.45 -9.60
CA ARG A 41 4.54 -11.10 -8.79
C ARG A 41 4.70 -10.93 -7.28
N ALA A 42 3.66 -10.46 -6.60
CA ALA A 42 3.58 -10.43 -5.13
C ALA A 42 2.96 -11.72 -4.55
N ASP A 43 2.84 -12.78 -5.34
CA ASP A 43 2.37 -14.09 -4.90
C ASP A 43 3.53 -14.97 -4.39
N HIS A 44 4.23 -14.45 -3.39
CA HIS A 44 5.12 -15.25 -2.57
C HIS A 44 4.61 -15.15 -1.13
N ARG A 45 3.86 -16.18 -0.70
CA ARG A 45 4.20 -16.76 0.60
C ARG A 45 5.70 -16.96 0.53
N VAL A 46 6.46 -16.09 1.18
CA VAL A 46 7.90 -16.24 1.36
C VAL A 46 8.05 -17.54 2.14
N THR A 47 8.09 -18.64 1.40
CA THR A 47 8.56 -19.90 1.94
C THR A 47 10.03 -19.59 2.16
N PRO A 48 10.52 -19.56 3.41
CA PRO A 48 11.89 -19.16 3.65
C PRO A 48 12.77 -20.06 2.78
N PRO A 49 13.56 -19.49 1.84
CA PRO A 49 14.47 -20.29 1.06
C PRO A 49 15.37 -21.04 2.06
N LYS A 50 15.67 -22.32 1.76
CA LYS A 50 16.63 -23.11 2.54
C LYS A 50 17.84 -22.22 2.80
N MET A 51 18.03 -21.82 4.06
CA MET A 51 19.08 -20.87 4.43
C MET A 51 20.41 -21.42 3.93
N PRO A 52 21.22 -20.64 3.19
CA PRO A 52 22.62 -20.98 3.01
C PRO A 52 23.26 -21.13 4.40
N PRO A 53 24.28 -21.98 4.55
CA PRO A 53 24.81 -22.39 5.86
C PRO A 53 25.48 -21.28 6.68
N TYR A 54 25.46 -20.03 6.21
CA TYR A 54 25.86 -18.84 6.94
C TYR A 54 24.79 -17.76 6.76
N ASP A 55 24.12 -17.39 7.86
CA ASP A 55 23.26 -16.20 7.90
C ASP A 55 24.18 -14.98 7.89
N ASP A 56 24.51 -14.50 6.69
CA ASP A 56 25.34 -13.34 6.43
C ASP A 56 24.60 -12.07 6.91
N LYS A 57 24.69 -11.81 8.21
CA LYS A 57 24.07 -10.65 8.84
C LYS A 57 24.97 -9.44 8.70
N ILE A 58 24.36 -8.32 8.35
CA ILE A 58 25.02 -7.01 8.25
C ILE A 58 24.42 -6.03 9.28
N PRO A 59 25.26 -5.25 9.98
CA PRO A 59 24.81 -4.10 10.74
C PRO A 59 24.28 -3.01 9.81
N VAL A 60 23.03 -2.63 10.00
CA VAL A 60 22.37 -1.52 9.34
C VAL A 60 22.24 -0.36 10.32
N ILE A 61 22.88 0.75 10.02
CA ILE A 61 22.85 1.98 10.82
C ILE A 61 21.90 2.95 10.14
N ILE A 62 20.81 3.30 10.83
CA ILE A 62 19.82 4.26 10.34
C ILE A 62 20.16 5.61 10.91
N ASP A 63 20.28 6.64 10.06
CA ASP A 63 20.64 8.00 10.47
C ASP A 63 21.98 8.06 11.25
N ARG A 64 22.97 8.77 10.72
CA ARG A 64 24.30 8.85 11.36
C ARG A 64 24.24 9.44 12.77
N GLU A 65 23.21 10.23 13.07
CA GLU A 65 23.03 10.86 14.37
C GLU A 65 22.29 9.98 15.38
N SER A 66 21.47 9.03 14.90
CA SER A 66 20.64 8.21 15.80
C SER A 66 21.40 7.04 16.44
N PHE A 67 22.52 6.62 15.84
CA PHE A 67 23.30 5.43 16.21
C PHE A 67 22.47 4.14 16.35
N ALA A 68 21.23 4.11 15.83
CA ALA A 68 20.39 2.92 15.85
C ALA A 68 20.98 1.87 14.91
N GLU A 69 21.49 0.78 15.50
CA GLU A 69 22.07 -0.34 14.77
C GLU A 69 21.10 -1.52 14.79
N PHE A 70 20.75 -2.02 13.60
CA PHE A 70 19.94 -3.20 13.40
C PHE A 70 20.77 -4.29 12.74
N THR A 71 20.75 -5.50 13.29
CA THR A 71 21.43 -6.64 12.66
C THR A 71 20.43 -7.39 11.78
N VAL A 72 20.65 -7.35 10.46
CA VAL A 72 19.69 -7.86 9.47
C VAL A 72 20.38 -8.83 8.52
N SER A 73 19.67 -9.88 8.08
CA SER A 73 20.19 -10.79 7.05
C SER A 73 20.36 -10.06 5.73
N ARG A 74 21.58 -10.05 5.18
CA ARG A 74 21.89 -9.44 3.88
C ARG A 74 21.03 -10.05 2.77
N HIS A 75 20.89 -11.38 2.79
CA HIS A 75 20.10 -12.09 1.80
C HIS A 75 18.64 -11.64 1.82
N LEU A 76 18.06 -11.44 3.02
CA LEU A 76 16.69 -10.97 3.13
C LEU A 76 16.55 -9.58 2.50
N LEU A 77 17.46 -8.65 2.83
CA LEU A 77 17.46 -7.29 2.26
C LEU A 77 17.59 -7.28 0.72
N THR A 78 18.48 -8.10 0.15
CA THR A 78 18.69 -8.12 -1.31
C THR A 78 17.61 -8.90 -2.06
N SER A 79 16.92 -9.84 -1.42
CA SER A 79 15.84 -10.60 -2.06
C SER A 79 14.56 -9.79 -2.28
N ILE A 80 14.41 -8.68 -1.56
CA ILE A 80 13.17 -7.87 -1.52
C ILE A 80 13.37 -6.44 -2.02
N SER A 81 14.61 -6.00 -2.26
CA SER A 81 14.96 -4.66 -2.72
C SER A 81 15.98 -4.75 -3.85
N ASP A 82 15.55 -4.42 -5.06
CA ASP A 82 16.41 -4.40 -6.24
C ASP A 82 17.52 -3.35 -6.08
N TYR A 83 17.18 -2.19 -5.50
CA TYR A 83 18.14 -1.14 -5.14
C TYR A 83 19.26 -1.67 -4.23
N LEU A 84 18.92 -2.36 -3.13
CA LEU A 84 19.92 -2.89 -2.21
C LEU A 84 20.72 -4.02 -2.86
N ALA A 85 20.08 -4.90 -3.64
CA ALA A 85 20.78 -5.93 -4.41
C ALA A 85 21.84 -5.32 -5.33
N TYR A 86 21.49 -4.25 -6.05
CA TYR A 86 22.41 -3.54 -6.92
C TYR A 86 23.54 -2.82 -6.14
N LEU A 87 23.21 -2.18 -5.02
CA LEU A 87 24.20 -1.55 -4.14
C LEU A 87 25.22 -2.57 -3.63
N PHE A 88 24.79 -3.75 -3.14
CA PHE A 88 25.69 -4.80 -2.66
C PHE A 88 26.52 -5.43 -3.78
N ALA A 89 26.02 -5.44 -5.02
CA ALA A 89 26.77 -5.91 -6.18
C ALA A 89 27.77 -4.85 -6.72
N THR A 90 27.62 -3.58 -6.32
CA THR A 90 28.45 -2.49 -6.81
C THR A 90 29.85 -2.53 -6.17
N PRO A 91 30.93 -2.46 -6.97
CA PRO A 91 32.27 -2.46 -6.44
C PRO A 91 32.55 -1.20 -5.60
N PRO A 92 33.33 -1.31 -4.51
CA PRO A 92 33.67 -0.16 -3.68
C PRO A 92 34.53 0.84 -4.46
N SER A 93 34.36 2.12 -4.15
CA SER A 93 35.20 3.19 -4.68
C SER A 93 36.60 3.16 -4.03
N SER A 94 37.50 4.03 -4.49
CA SER A 94 38.89 4.11 -4.02
C SER A 94 39.03 4.37 -2.52
N ASN A 95 38.02 4.95 -1.87
CA ASN A 95 37.99 5.18 -0.41
C ASN A 95 37.44 3.98 0.39
N GLY A 96 37.11 2.87 -0.27
CA GLY A 96 36.57 1.66 0.35
C GLY A 96 35.05 1.65 0.61
N ASN A 97 34.36 2.75 0.32
CA ASN A 97 32.90 2.83 0.43
C ASN A 97 32.22 2.54 -0.91
N THR A 98 31.07 1.89 -0.86
CA THR A 98 30.15 1.73 -1.99
C THR A 98 28.93 2.63 -1.78
N ALA A 99 28.59 3.42 -2.79
CA ALA A 99 27.38 4.23 -2.85
C ALA A 99 26.93 4.33 -4.30
N LEU A 100 25.63 4.52 -4.51
CA LEU A 100 25.05 4.68 -5.85
C LEU A 100 24.96 6.17 -6.21
N PRO A 101 25.09 6.52 -7.51
CA PRO A 101 24.74 7.87 -7.98
C PRO A 101 23.24 8.13 -7.77
N ASP A 102 22.88 9.39 -7.48
CA ASP A 102 21.49 9.85 -7.29
C ASP A 102 20.68 9.07 -6.23
N ASP A 103 21.37 8.66 -5.16
CA ASP A 103 20.86 7.79 -4.12
C ASP A 103 19.66 8.38 -3.34
N PRO A 104 18.47 7.73 -3.43
CA PRO A 104 17.25 8.22 -2.81
C PRO A 104 17.27 8.11 -1.28
N ILE A 105 17.98 7.13 -0.71
CA ILE A 105 17.97 6.84 0.73
C ILE A 105 19.29 7.14 1.45
N GLY A 106 20.30 7.60 0.71
CA GLY A 106 21.63 7.86 1.27
C GLY A 106 22.28 6.58 1.82
N ALA A 107 22.11 5.47 1.09
CA ALA A 107 22.75 4.19 1.33
C ALA A 107 24.25 4.23 1.06
N ILE A 108 25.03 3.88 2.08
CA ILE A 108 26.47 3.74 1.97
C ILE A 108 26.87 2.42 2.59
N ILE A 109 27.60 1.60 1.85
CA ILE A 109 28.29 0.44 2.42
C ILE A 109 29.69 0.88 2.77
N SER A 110 30.09 0.73 4.04
CA SER A 110 31.46 0.97 4.48
C SER A 110 32.11 -0.33 4.91
N LYS A 111 33.32 -0.61 4.41
CA LYS A 111 34.15 -1.71 4.87
C LYS A 111 35.28 -1.18 5.74
N THR A 112 35.20 -1.41 7.05
CA THR A 112 36.35 -1.21 7.94
C THR A 112 37.11 -2.52 8.07
N GLY A 113 38.13 -2.69 7.21
CA GLY A 113 38.94 -3.92 7.16
C GLY A 113 38.29 -5.08 6.41
N THR A 114 38.74 -6.31 6.67
CA THR A 114 38.40 -7.50 5.86
C THR A 114 37.06 -8.18 6.22
N ARG A 115 36.40 -7.80 7.32
CA ARG A 115 35.19 -8.51 7.81
C ARG A 115 34.05 -7.64 8.36
N ASN A 116 34.24 -6.34 8.57
CA ASN A 116 33.21 -5.50 9.20
C ASN A 116 32.61 -4.52 8.20
N GLU A 117 31.79 -5.08 7.31
CA GLU A 117 30.94 -4.28 6.43
C GLU A 117 29.73 -3.75 7.20
N LYS A 118 29.39 -2.47 7.03
CA LYS A 118 28.19 -1.85 7.61
C LYS A 118 27.42 -1.12 6.52
N LEU A 119 26.10 -1.22 6.55
CA LEU A 119 25.18 -0.47 5.69
C LEU A 119 24.65 0.74 6.45
N TYR A 120 24.83 1.94 5.92
CA TYR A 120 24.28 3.17 6.46
C TYR A 120 23.11 3.61 5.59
N LEU A 121 21.92 3.84 6.17
CA LEU A 121 20.77 4.41 5.46
C LEU A 121 20.49 5.79 6.04
N THR A 122 21.14 6.80 5.47
CA THR A 122 21.27 8.12 6.13
C THR A 122 20.05 9.03 5.99
N LYS A 123 19.17 8.79 5.01
CA LYS A 123 17.94 9.58 4.80
C LYS A 123 16.69 8.89 5.37
N LEU A 124 16.80 7.66 5.86
CA LEU A 124 15.69 6.94 6.50
C LEU A 124 15.63 7.27 7.99
N LYS A 125 14.42 7.29 8.54
CA LYS A 125 14.19 7.41 9.98
C LYS A 125 14.12 6.05 10.64
N VAL A 126 14.49 5.99 11.92
CA VAL A 126 14.52 4.75 12.70
C VAL A 126 13.16 4.05 12.73
N CYS A 127 12.08 4.78 12.99
CA CYS A 127 10.73 4.21 13.07
C CYS A 127 10.24 3.65 11.71
N ASP A 128 10.60 4.33 10.63
CA ASP A 128 10.25 3.96 9.27
C ASP A 128 10.99 2.66 8.85
N PHE A 129 12.27 2.53 9.22
CA PHE A 129 13.02 1.29 9.00
C PHE A 129 12.56 0.15 9.91
N GLN A 130 12.16 0.45 11.14
CA GLN A 130 11.60 -0.54 12.07
C GLN A 130 10.32 -1.18 11.51
N ASP A 131 9.44 -0.39 10.89
CA ASP A 131 8.23 -0.89 10.22
C ASP A 131 8.55 -1.81 9.05
N PHE A 132 9.59 -1.46 8.27
CA PHE A 132 10.09 -2.28 7.19
C PHE A 132 10.67 -3.61 7.68
N LEU A 133 11.52 -3.60 8.71
CA LEU A 133 12.07 -4.83 9.31
C LEU A 133 10.98 -5.73 9.88
N ARG A 134 9.97 -5.12 10.51
CA ARG A 134 8.83 -5.86 11.00
C ARG A 134 8.08 -6.53 9.85
N TRP A 135 7.81 -5.80 8.77
CA TRP A 135 7.18 -6.39 7.60
C TRP A 135 8.00 -7.54 7.01
N LEU A 136 9.33 -7.42 6.97
CA LEU A 136 10.21 -8.50 6.53
C LEU A 136 10.12 -9.76 7.40
N THR A 137 9.80 -9.60 8.69
CA THR A 137 9.73 -10.71 9.64
C THR A 137 8.33 -11.31 9.72
N ASP A 138 7.31 -10.46 9.82
CA ASP A 138 5.94 -10.84 10.17
C ASP A 138 4.93 -10.62 9.03
N GLY A 139 5.35 -10.03 7.91
CA GLY A 139 4.46 -9.63 6.81
C GLY A 139 3.54 -8.44 7.13
N HIS A 140 3.71 -7.81 8.29
CA HIS A 140 2.86 -6.71 8.76
C HIS A 140 3.65 -5.42 8.94
N ILE A 141 3.24 -4.36 8.23
CA ILE A 141 3.84 -3.02 8.33
C ILE A 141 3.53 -2.38 9.69
N LEU A 142 2.29 -2.50 10.17
CA LEU A 142 1.84 -1.88 11.41
C LEU A 142 1.53 -2.92 12.50
N PRO A 143 1.88 -2.63 13.78
CA PRO A 143 1.67 -3.54 14.90
C PRO A 143 0.25 -3.93 15.24
N HIS A 144 -0.66 -2.98 15.14
CA HIS A 144 -1.98 -3.08 15.73
C HIS A 144 -3.05 -2.70 14.73
N HIS A 145 -4.15 -3.43 14.84
CA HIS A 145 -5.42 -3.11 14.21
C HIS A 145 -5.82 -1.68 14.57
N TYR A 146 -6.35 -0.97 13.57
CA TYR A 146 -6.88 0.38 13.70
C TYR A 146 -7.77 0.47 14.94
N GLY A 147 -7.45 1.40 15.85
CA GLY A 147 -8.44 1.88 16.80
C GLY A 147 -9.66 2.41 16.04
N TYR A 148 -10.83 2.40 16.69
CA TYR A 148 -12.05 2.94 16.08
C TYR A 148 -12.06 4.48 16.02
N ASP A 149 -11.04 5.15 16.56
CA ASP A 149 -10.92 6.59 16.56
C ASP A 149 -10.12 7.10 15.34
N GLN A 150 -10.48 8.29 14.86
CA GLN A 150 -9.84 8.89 13.68
C GLN A 150 -8.36 9.24 13.89
N ILE A 151 -7.92 9.52 15.13
CA ILE A 151 -6.51 9.88 15.39
C ILE A 151 -5.62 8.67 15.06
N THR A 152 -6.01 7.48 15.54
CA THR A 152 -5.28 6.24 15.26
C THR A 152 -5.34 5.86 13.78
N ILE A 153 -6.49 6.04 13.12
CA ILE A 153 -6.65 5.74 11.69
C ILE A 153 -5.76 6.67 10.84
N VAL A 154 -5.77 7.98 11.10
CA VAL A 154 -4.95 8.97 10.39
C VAL A 154 -3.46 8.72 10.61
N ALA A 155 -3.04 8.46 11.85
CA ALA A 155 -1.65 8.12 12.16
C ALA A 155 -1.19 6.85 11.43
N SER A 156 -2.07 5.86 11.32
CA SER A 156 -1.81 4.63 10.57
C SER A 156 -1.68 4.89 9.07
N ALA A 157 -2.59 5.69 8.49
CA ALA A 157 -2.54 6.09 7.09
C ALA A 157 -1.23 6.81 6.75
N SER A 158 -0.80 7.77 7.57
CA SER A 158 0.48 8.47 7.37
C SER A 158 1.68 7.51 7.40
N ARG A 159 1.73 6.57 8.35
CA ARG A 159 2.82 5.56 8.40
C ARG A 159 2.81 4.64 7.18
N ILE A 160 1.64 4.24 6.70
CA ILE A 160 1.52 3.40 5.50
C ILE A 160 1.97 4.16 4.24
N ILE A 161 1.70 5.46 4.14
CA ILE A 161 2.20 6.27 3.01
C ILE A 161 3.71 6.44 3.07
N ARG A 162 4.30 6.57 4.27
CA ARG A 162 5.77 6.49 4.41
C ARG A 162 6.31 5.13 4.00
N ALA A 163 5.64 4.04 4.38
CA ALA A 163 6.01 2.70 3.93
C ALA A 163 5.97 2.56 2.40
N LEU A 164 4.96 3.15 1.75
CA LEU A 164 4.89 3.26 0.28
C LEU A 164 6.10 4.03 -0.27
N ASP A 165 6.41 5.21 0.27
CA ASP A 165 7.55 6.03 -0.14
C ASP A 165 8.88 5.27 -0.04
N ILE A 166 9.09 4.60 1.10
CA ILE A 166 10.28 3.78 1.35
C ILE A 166 10.34 2.60 0.39
N GLY A 167 9.22 1.92 0.15
CA GLY A 167 9.15 0.83 -0.82
C GLY A 167 9.53 1.29 -2.23
N ILE A 168 9.11 2.49 -2.63
CA ILE A 168 9.51 3.09 -3.91
C ILE A 168 11.02 3.39 -3.91
N MET A 169 11.55 4.03 -2.87
CA MET A 169 12.96 4.38 -2.79
C MET A 169 13.89 3.15 -2.72
N LEU A 170 13.42 2.05 -2.12
CA LEU A 170 14.13 0.77 -2.06
C LEU A 170 13.87 -0.11 -3.29
N GLU A 171 13.06 0.34 -4.25
CA GLU A 171 12.62 -0.49 -5.37
C GLU A 171 12.07 -1.86 -4.91
N SER A 172 11.32 -1.86 -3.79
CA SER A 172 10.72 -3.04 -3.19
C SER A 172 9.25 -3.16 -3.57
N ASN A 173 8.99 -3.82 -4.70
CA ASN A 173 7.61 -4.00 -5.20
C ASN A 173 6.71 -4.71 -4.18
N ALA A 174 7.23 -5.72 -3.48
CA ALA A 174 6.47 -6.44 -2.46
C ALA A 174 6.06 -5.51 -1.29
N TYR A 175 6.94 -4.60 -0.86
CA TYR A 175 6.63 -3.66 0.21
C TYR A 175 5.67 -2.56 -0.24
N VAL A 176 5.84 -2.05 -1.47
CA VAL A 176 4.91 -1.10 -2.11
C VAL A 176 3.50 -1.68 -2.14
N MET A 177 3.35 -2.92 -2.60
CA MET A 177 2.05 -3.58 -2.70
C MET A 177 1.44 -3.84 -1.32
N ALA A 178 2.24 -4.26 -0.34
CA ALA A 178 1.79 -4.40 1.04
C ALA A 178 1.27 -3.07 1.62
N ALA A 179 1.98 -1.97 1.37
CA ALA A 179 1.58 -0.63 1.81
C ALA A 179 0.28 -0.18 1.13
N MET A 180 0.18 -0.34 -0.19
CA MET A 180 -1.02 0.05 -0.93
C MET A 180 -2.26 -0.76 -0.51
N ASN A 181 -2.14 -2.08 -0.39
CA ASN A 181 -3.22 -2.94 0.08
C ASN A 181 -3.66 -2.55 1.49
N LYS A 182 -2.70 -2.32 2.39
CA LYS A 182 -2.99 -1.86 3.75
C LYS A 182 -3.69 -0.50 3.74
N PHE A 183 -3.25 0.43 2.89
CA PHE A 183 -3.87 1.75 2.75
C PHE A 183 -5.31 1.68 2.23
N HIS A 184 -5.60 0.79 1.28
CA HIS A 184 -6.96 0.52 0.83
C HIS A 184 -7.85 0.10 2.00
N VAL A 185 -7.39 -0.82 2.85
CA VAL A 185 -8.15 -1.20 4.05
C VAL A 185 -8.36 0.00 5.00
N VAL A 186 -7.34 0.85 5.24
CA VAL A 186 -7.49 2.07 6.06
C VAL A 186 -8.46 3.07 5.46
N GLY A 187 -8.39 3.23 4.14
CA GLY A 187 -9.15 4.22 3.39
C GLY A 187 -10.66 4.08 3.57
N ALA A 188 -11.14 2.86 3.82
CA ALA A 188 -12.54 2.62 4.15
C ALA A 188 -12.98 3.36 5.42
N PHE A 189 -12.09 3.50 6.40
CA PHE A 189 -12.35 4.09 7.72
C PHE A 189 -11.97 5.57 7.83
N LEU A 190 -11.18 6.11 6.90
CA LEU A 190 -10.82 7.53 6.87
C LEU A 190 -12.04 8.43 6.68
N GLU A 191 -12.19 9.48 7.48
CA GLU A 191 -13.24 10.47 7.26
C GLU A 191 -12.96 11.42 6.10
N ARG A 192 -11.68 11.73 5.88
CA ARG A 192 -11.14 12.71 4.92
C ARG A 192 -9.94 12.14 4.15
N PRO A 193 -10.13 11.14 3.27
CA PRO A 193 -9.03 10.57 2.50
C PRO A 193 -8.33 11.59 1.59
N GLU A 194 -8.99 12.69 1.23
CA GLU A 194 -8.41 13.74 0.38
C GLU A 194 -7.15 14.40 0.96
N GLU A 195 -6.96 14.34 2.29
CA GLU A 195 -5.78 14.92 2.95
C GLU A 195 -4.48 14.20 2.58
N PHE A 196 -4.57 12.95 2.12
CA PHE A 196 -3.42 12.10 1.79
C PHE A 196 -3.02 12.11 0.31
N VAL A 197 -3.78 12.79 -0.56
CA VAL A 197 -3.50 12.83 -2.00
C VAL A 197 -2.13 13.42 -2.29
N ASN A 198 -1.79 14.55 -1.65
CA ASN A 198 -0.50 15.21 -1.89
C ASN A 198 0.67 14.35 -1.46
N GLU A 199 0.55 13.65 -0.33
CA GLU A 199 1.60 12.75 0.17
C GLU A 199 1.82 11.61 -0.83
N ILE A 200 0.74 10.92 -1.25
CA ILE A 200 0.82 9.83 -2.23
C ILE A 200 1.38 10.32 -3.57
N PHE A 201 0.97 11.49 -4.06
CA PHE A 201 1.48 12.04 -5.32
C PHE A 201 2.94 12.47 -5.21
N THR A 202 3.37 12.94 -4.03
CA THR A 202 4.77 13.29 -3.77
C THR A 202 5.64 12.05 -3.74
N SER A 203 5.25 11.00 -3.00
CA SER A 203 5.97 9.73 -2.94
C SER A 203 6.07 9.05 -4.31
N THR A 204 5.04 9.20 -5.14
CA THR A 204 5.00 8.62 -6.48
C THR A 204 5.46 9.60 -7.56
N ARG A 205 6.11 10.73 -7.24
CA ARG A 205 6.38 11.81 -8.21
C ARG A 205 7.13 11.35 -9.46
N GLN A 206 8.08 10.41 -9.31
CA GLN A 206 8.90 9.88 -10.40
C GLN A 206 8.14 8.86 -11.28
N MET A 207 6.99 8.36 -10.81
CA MET A 207 6.16 7.38 -11.51
C MET A 207 4.75 7.95 -11.70
N ALA A 208 4.58 8.75 -12.76
CA ALA A 208 3.34 9.48 -13.01
C ALA A 208 2.09 8.57 -13.05
N ASN A 209 2.27 7.34 -13.53
CA ASN A 209 1.22 6.33 -13.68
C ASN A 209 1.16 5.32 -12.52
N HIS A 210 1.78 5.62 -11.37
CA HIS A 210 1.83 4.69 -10.25
C HIS A 210 0.41 4.33 -9.75
N PRO A 211 0.08 3.05 -9.54
CA PRO A 211 -1.28 2.60 -9.20
C PRO A 211 -1.81 3.21 -7.89
N ALA A 212 -0.94 3.60 -6.96
CA ALA A 212 -1.35 4.30 -5.74
C ALA A 212 -2.11 5.61 -6.01
N ARG A 213 -1.79 6.31 -7.11
CA ARG A 213 -2.50 7.54 -7.51
C ARG A 213 -3.94 7.26 -7.92
N ARG A 214 -4.16 6.15 -8.64
CA ARG A 214 -5.51 5.69 -9.04
C ARG A 214 -6.32 5.22 -7.83
N MET A 215 -5.67 4.49 -6.92
CA MET A 215 -6.27 4.03 -5.67
C MET A 215 -6.78 5.19 -4.81
N ILE A 216 -5.96 6.22 -4.56
CA ILE A 216 -6.41 7.35 -3.73
C ILE A 216 -7.57 8.11 -4.38
N VAL A 217 -7.57 8.26 -5.71
CA VAL A 217 -8.70 8.85 -6.44
C VAL A 217 -9.97 8.04 -6.23
N ALA A 218 -9.92 6.71 -6.38
CA ALA A 218 -11.08 5.83 -6.17
C ALA A 218 -11.62 5.91 -4.73
N ILE A 219 -10.73 5.93 -3.73
CA ILE A 219 -11.09 6.05 -2.31
C ILE A 219 -11.77 7.40 -2.04
N VAL A 220 -11.20 8.51 -2.53
CA VAL A 220 -11.78 9.86 -2.36
C VAL A 220 -13.13 9.95 -3.05
N ALA A 221 -13.28 9.41 -4.26
CA ALA A 221 -14.53 9.41 -5.01
C ALA A 221 -15.64 8.66 -4.26
N ALA A 222 -15.38 7.44 -3.78
CA ALA A 222 -16.35 6.67 -3.03
C ALA A 222 -16.83 7.40 -1.75
N LYS A 223 -15.89 7.98 -0.99
CA LYS A 223 -16.19 8.60 0.31
C LYS A 223 -16.89 9.95 0.18
N THR A 224 -16.62 10.69 -0.89
CA THR A 224 -17.31 11.95 -1.20
C THR A 224 -18.74 11.70 -1.68
N MET A 225 -18.96 10.69 -2.53
CA MET A 225 -20.29 10.37 -3.07
C MET A 225 -21.27 9.79 -2.04
N VAL A 226 -20.79 8.96 -1.08
CA VAL A 226 -21.65 8.32 -0.06
C VAL A 226 -22.23 9.31 0.94
N LYS A 227 -21.49 10.36 1.32
CA LYS A 227 -21.93 11.35 2.33
C LYS A 227 -23.01 12.31 1.83
N GLY A 228 -23.61 12.08 0.65
CA GLY A 228 -24.57 13.01 0.05
C GLY A 228 -23.98 14.38 -0.25
N ARG A 229 -22.65 14.54 -0.17
CA ARG A 229 -21.95 15.67 -0.79
C ARG A 229 -22.11 15.43 -2.28
N ARG A 230 -23.18 15.98 -2.87
CA ARG A 230 -23.37 15.99 -4.32
C ARG A 230 -22.05 16.50 -4.91
N ALA A 231 -21.29 15.61 -5.52
CA ALA A 231 -20.34 15.99 -6.56
C ALA A 231 -21.25 16.49 -7.68
N VAL A 232 -21.60 17.77 -7.59
CA VAL A 232 -22.49 18.43 -8.53
C VAL A 232 -21.69 18.53 -9.82
N CYS A 233 -22.04 17.67 -10.78
CA CYS A 233 -21.65 17.77 -12.18
C CYS A 233 -22.35 18.96 -12.87
N ASP A 234 -22.49 20.11 -12.19
CA ASP A 234 -22.83 21.37 -12.83
C ASP A 234 -21.60 22.28 -12.80
N SER A 235 -21.35 22.83 -13.97
CA SER A 235 -20.25 23.67 -14.44
C SER A 235 -20.06 24.99 -13.69
N GLY A 236 -20.17 25.03 -12.35
CA GLY A 236 -20.17 26.28 -11.59
C GLY A 236 -19.50 26.26 -10.21
N GLU A 237 -19.61 25.21 -9.39
CA GLU A 237 -19.24 25.32 -7.97
C GLU A 237 -18.46 24.12 -7.39
N LYS A 238 -17.17 24.40 -7.17
CA LYS A 238 -16.10 23.57 -6.58
C LYS A 238 -16.38 23.24 -5.10
N ARG A 239 -16.96 22.08 -4.78
CA ARG A 239 -17.28 21.66 -3.39
C ARG A 239 -16.58 20.40 -2.86
N ILE A 240 -15.71 19.76 -3.64
CA ILE A 240 -14.37 19.50 -3.12
C ILE A 240 -13.72 20.84 -3.37
N GLU A 241 -13.68 21.72 -2.38
CA GLU A 241 -13.13 23.05 -2.63
C GLU A 241 -11.79 22.86 -3.38
N ARG A 242 -11.48 23.77 -4.31
CA ARG A 242 -10.10 24.25 -4.42
C ARG A 242 -9.65 24.90 -3.09
N GLY A 243 -10.01 24.31 -1.95
CA GLY A 243 -9.38 24.54 -0.69
C GLY A 243 -7.94 24.24 -0.98
N GLU A 244 -7.08 25.10 -0.51
CA GLU A 244 -5.69 25.31 -0.93
C GLU A 244 -4.79 24.05 -0.90
N ARG A 245 -5.35 22.90 -0.52
CA ARG A 245 -4.76 21.58 -0.38
C ARG A 245 -4.62 20.80 -1.69
N LEU A 246 -5.61 20.71 -2.59
CA LEU A 246 -5.50 19.86 -3.80
C LEU A 246 -5.18 20.67 -5.08
N LYS A 247 -3.89 21.01 -5.25
CA LYS A 247 -3.39 21.80 -6.40
C LYS A 247 -2.99 20.96 -7.62
N SER A 248 -3.00 19.63 -7.52
CA SER A 248 -2.52 18.75 -8.59
C SER A 248 -3.53 18.64 -9.73
N GLY A 249 -3.23 19.23 -10.90
CA GLY A 249 -4.01 19.03 -12.12
C GLY A 249 -4.10 17.55 -12.53
N THR A 250 -3.06 16.76 -12.23
CA THR A 250 -3.04 15.31 -12.47
C THR A 250 -4.10 14.57 -11.66
N PHE A 251 -4.39 15.00 -10.42
CA PHE A 251 -5.48 14.39 -9.63
C PHE A 251 -6.83 14.56 -10.33
N TRP A 252 -7.13 15.78 -10.81
CA TRP A 252 -8.39 16.08 -11.47
C TRP A 252 -8.54 15.34 -12.80
N GLY A 253 -7.46 15.19 -13.57
CA GLY A 253 -7.49 14.34 -14.77
C GLY A 253 -7.84 12.88 -14.46
N LEU A 254 -7.21 12.29 -13.44
CA LEU A 254 -7.51 10.92 -13.00
C LEU A 254 -8.92 10.79 -12.40
N TRP A 255 -9.41 11.84 -11.76
CA TRP A 255 -10.77 11.91 -11.22
C TRP A 255 -11.82 11.86 -12.34
N ASP A 256 -11.67 12.71 -13.36
CA ASP A 256 -12.59 12.74 -14.49
C ASP A 256 -12.60 11.39 -15.24
N GLU A 257 -11.42 10.78 -15.40
CA GLU A 257 -11.28 9.44 -15.98
C GLU A 257 -12.02 8.38 -15.15
N TYR A 258 -11.81 8.37 -13.82
CA TYR A 258 -12.51 7.45 -12.91
C TYR A 258 -14.03 7.57 -13.04
N PHE A 259 -14.57 8.79 -13.08
CA PHE A 259 -16.00 9.03 -13.23
C PHE A 259 -16.53 8.54 -14.58
N GLY A 260 -15.78 8.76 -15.66
CA GLY A 260 -16.10 8.25 -16.99
C GLY A 260 -16.20 6.71 -17.02
N VAL A 261 -15.27 6.02 -16.36
CA VAL A 261 -15.23 4.54 -16.31
C VAL A 261 -16.36 3.98 -15.43
N ARG A 262 -16.56 4.56 -14.25
CA ARG A 262 -17.52 4.04 -13.25
C ARG A 262 -18.98 4.40 -13.53
N LYS A 263 -19.26 5.26 -14.50
CA LYS A 263 -20.63 5.69 -14.87
C LYS A 263 -21.51 6.10 -13.68
N GLY A 264 -20.90 6.68 -12.64
CA GLY A 264 -21.59 7.11 -11.44
C GLY A 264 -21.83 6.04 -10.36
N GLU A 265 -21.18 4.87 -10.42
CA GLU A 265 -21.10 3.95 -9.27
C GLU A 265 -20.47 4.65 -8.06
N ARG A 266 -21.14 4.51 -6.91
CA ARG A 266 -20.83 5.28 -5.68
C ARG A 266 -20.27 4.42 -4.54
N SER A 267 -20.04 3.13 -4.79
CA SER A 267 -19.56 2.20 -3.78
C SER A 267 -18.06 2.36 -3.55
N TYR A 268 -17.64 2.06 -2.33
CA TYR A 268 -16.23 1.85 -2.03
C TYR A 268 -15.72 0.68 -2.87
N PRO A 269 -14.50 0.75 -3.46
CA PRO A 269 -13.94 -0.38 -4.20
C PRO A 269 -13.77 -1.57 -3.24
N GLU A 270 -14.58 -2.62 -3.44
CA GLU A 270 -14.63 -3.80 -2.57
C GLU A 270 -13.29 -4.52 -2.43
N THR A 271 -12.49 -4.47 -3.50
CA THR A 271 -11.18 -5.11 -3.55
C THR A 271 -10.11 -4.09 -3.92
N PHE A 272 -8.87 -4.38 -3.52
CA PHE A 272 -7.72 -3.56 -3.83
C PHE A 272 -7.54 -3.38 -5.35
N GLU A 273 -7.77 -4.44 -6.12
CA GLU A 273 -7.69 -4.49 -7.58
C GLU A 273 -8.67 -3.52 -8.22
N LYS A 274 -9.93 -3.51 -7.75
CA LYS A 274 -10.95 -2.56 -8.20
C LYS A 274 -10.57 -1.11 -7.89
N ALA A 275 -9.76 -0.87 -6.85
CA ALA A 275 -9.29 0.45 -6.48
C ALA A 275 -8.17 0.95 -7.41
N VAL A 276 -7.25 0.08 -7.84
CA VAL A 276 -6.13 0.46 -8.72
C VAL A 276 -6.45 0.38 -10.22
N LEU A 277 -7.42 -0.45 -10.62
CA LEU A 277 -7.84 -0.66 -12.01
C LEU A 277 -9.18 0.02 -12.38
N TRP A 278 -9.80 0.74 -11.43
CA TRP A 278 -11.03 1.53 -11.64
C TRP A 278 -12.32 0.80 -12.07
N GLY A 279 -12.44 -0.51 -11.82
CA GLY A 279 -13.74 -1.19 -11.97
C GLY A 279 -13.79 -2.31 -13.00
N GLY A 280 -12.64 -2.84 -13.42
CA GLY A 280 -12.59 -4.10 -14.13
C GLY A 280 -12.47 -3.94 -15.64
N TYR A 281 -11.68 -4.84 -16.20
CA TYR A 281 -11.49 -5.04 -17.64
C TYR A 281 -12.81 -4.92 -18.41
N LYS A 282 -12.86 -3.99 -19.36
CA LYS A 282 -13.52 -4.30 -20.62
C LYS A 282 -12.50 -5.07 -21.45
N GLN A 283 -12.84 -6.31 -21.77
CA GLN A 283 -12.23 -7.03 -22.90
C GLN A 283 -12.46 -6.24 -24.19
#